data_AF-A0A655EP95-F1
#
_entry.id   AF-A0A655EP95-F1
#
_cell.length_a   1.000
_cell.length_b   1.000
_cell.length_c   1.000
_cell.angle_alpha   90.00
_cell.angle_beta   90.00
_cell.angle_gamma   90.00
#
_symmetry.space_group_name_H-M   'P 1'
#
loop_
_entity.id
_entity.type
_entity.pdbx_description
1 polymer ?
#
loop_
_entity_poly.entity_id
_entity_poly.type
_entity_poly.pdbx_seq_one_letter_code
_entity_poly.pdbx_strand_id
1 'polypeptide(L)'
;MHSQIRAKELKKTSLDSEISGLQEKLSSKEKELALLAEEINILSPLVKKGISPYTNFLNKKQAYIKVKSEINDIESSITLKKDDIELVVNDIEALNNELRLSLSKIISKNLQELEVVNSTLKVIEKQINEEDIYSPVDGVIYKINKSATTHGGVIQAADLLFEIKPKVRTMLADVKILPKYRDQIYVDEAVKLDVQSIIQPKIKSYNATIDNISPDSYEENTGGTIQRYYKVIIAFDVNEDDLRWLKPGMTVDASVITGKHSIMEYLLSPLMKGVDKAFSEPVNTKRLDTP
;
A
#
# COMPACT_ATOMS: atom_id res chain seq x y z
N MET A 1 -13.62 -36.89 -13.61
CA MET A 1 -12.80 -36.17 -14.62
C MET A 1 -11.47 -36.84 -14.89
N HIS A 2 -10.58 -37.06 -13.92
CA HIS A 2 -9.27 -37.68 -14.20
C HIS A 2 -9.36 -39.08 -14.82
N SER A 3 -10.31 -39.92 -14.38
CA SER A 3 -10.59 -41.22 -15.01
C SER A 3 -11.13 -41.11 -16.45
N GLN A 4 -11.92 -40.06 -16.74
CA GLN A 4 -12.47 -39.82 -18.07
C GLN A 4 -11.41 -39.31 -19.04
N ILE A 5 -10.52 -38.42 -18.59
CA ILE A 5 -9.36 -37.95 -19.37
C ILE A 5 -8.48 -39.15 -19.71
N ARG A 6 -8.13 -39.97 -18.72
CA ARG A 6 -7.33 -41.19 -18.94
C ARG A 6 -7.99 -42.15 -19.93
N ALA A 7 -9.31 -42.34 -19.85
CA ALA A 7 -10.03 -43.18 -20.81
C ALA A 7 -9.95 -42.62 -22.24
N LYS A 8 -10.03 -41.30 -22.42
CA LYS A 8 -9.87 -40.63 -23.72
C LYS A 8 -8.44 -40.71 -24.24
N GLU A 9 -7.43 -40.58 -23.38
CA GLU A 9 -6.01 -40.75 -23.74
C GLU A 9 -5.73 -42.18 -24.23
N LEU A 10 -6.29 -43.19 -23.55
CA LEU A 10 -6.22 -44.58 -24.00
C LEU A 10 -6.90 -44.77 -25.36
N LYS A 11 -8.06 -44.14 -25.58
CA LYS A 11 -8.74 -44.16 -26.89
C LYS A 11 -7.88 -43.53 -27.99
N LYS A 12 -7.26 -42.38 -27.73
CA LYS A 12 -6.32 -41.75 -28.66
C LYS A 12 -5.16 -42.69 -29.02
N THR A 13 -4.54 -43.30 -28.02
CA THR A 13 -3.42 -44.25 -28.22
C THR A 13 -3.84 -45.46 -29.06
N SER A 14 -5.07 -45.96 -28.85
CA SER A 14 -5.64 -47.04 -29.69
C SER A 14 -5.80 -46.59 -31.14
N LEU A 15 -6.33 -45.39 -31.39
CA LEU A 15 -6.49 -44.83 -32.74
C LEU A 15 -5.13 -44.60 -33.43
N ASP A 16 -4.13 -44.11 -32.71
CA ASP A 16 -2.76 -43.97 -33.23
C ASP A 16 -2.17 -45.33 -33.66
N SER A 17 -2.44 -46.38 -32.88
CA SER A 17 -2.01 -47.76 -33.22
C SER A 17 -2.75 -48.29 -34.46
N GLU A 18 -4.04 -48.02 -34.59
CA GLU A 18 -4.84 -48.38 -35.78
C GLU A 18 -4.32 -47.65 -37.04
N ILE A 19 -4.03 -46.35 -36.94
CA ILE A 19 -3.44 -45.56 -38.04
C ILE A 19 -2.09 -46.14 -38.46
N SER A 20 -1.24 -46.49 -37.49
CA SER A 20 0.07 -47.09 -37.76
C SER A 20 -0.08 -48.39 -38.57
N GLY A 21 -1.03 -49.26 -38.19
CA GLY A 21 -1.34 -50.48 -38.94
C GLY A 21 -1.90 -50.22 -40.35
N LEU A 22 -2.73 -49.18 -40.52
CA LEU A 22 -3.22 -48.76 -41.84
C LEU A 22 -2.10 -48.20 -42.72
N GLN A 23 -1.15 -47.47 -42.14
CA GLN A 23 0.02 -46.93 -42.86
C GLN A 23 0.96 -48.05 -43.36
N GLU A 24 1.18 -49.10 -42.56
CA GLU A 24 1.93 -50.27 -43.02
C GLU A 24 1.23 -50.99 -44.18
N LYS A 25 -0.11 -51.11 -44.09
CA LYS A 25 -0.93 -51.69 -45.16
C LYS A 25 -0.89 -50.84 -46.44
N LEU A 26 -0.96 -49.51 -46.29
CA LEU A 26 -0.81 -48.54 -47.37
C LEU A 26 0.53 -48.72 -48.08
N SER A 27 1.63 -48.71 -47.33
CA SER A 27 2.98 -48.90 -47.88
C SER A 27 3.15 -50.22 -48.63
N SER A 28 2.52 -51.29 -48.14
CA SER A 28 2.53 -52.59 -48.80
C SER A 28 1.76 -52.57 -50.13
N LYS A 29 0.60 -51.89 -50.16
CA LYS A 29 -0.22 -51.74 -51.36
C LYS A 29 0.41 -50.81 -52.39
N GLU A 30 1.11 -49.75 -51.97
CA GLU A 30 1.88 -48.88 -52.85
C GLU A 30 3.00 -49.64 -53.57
N LYS A 31 3.71 -50.53 -52.87
CA LYS A 31 4.71 -51.42 -53.47
C LYS A 31 4.08 -52.38 -54.48
N GLU A 32 2.92 -52.96 -54.17
CA GLU A 32 2.15 -53.81 -55.09
C GLU A 32 1.75 -53.03 -56.36
N LEU A 33 1.27 -51.78 -56.19
CA LEU A 33 0.91 -50.90 -57.30
C LEU A 33 2.11 -50.58 -58.20
N ALA A 34 3.27 -50.31 -57.60
CA ALA A 34 4.51 -50.03 -58.33
C ALA A 34 4.98 -51.23 -59.17
N LEU A 35 4.90 -52.45 -58.63
CA LEU A 35 5.21 -53.68 -59.37
C LEU A 35 4.24 -53.90 -60.53
N LEU A 36 2.93 -53.67 -60.32
CA LEU A 36 1.94 -53.75 -61.40
C LEU A 36 2.19 -52.69 -62.48
N ALA A 37 2.62 -51.48 -62.12
CA ALA A 37 2.99 -50.45 -63.08
C ALA A 37 4.20 -50.88 -63.94
N GLU A 38 5.20 -51.50 -63.32
CA GLU A 38 6.36 -52.05 -64.02
C GLU A 38 5.97 -53.19 -64.98
N GLU A 39 5.15 -54.14 -64.54
CA GLU A 39 4.62 -55.20 -65.40
C GLU A 39 3.83 -54.64 -66.60
N ILE A 40 3.00 -53.62 -66.40
CA ILE A 40 2.25 -52.95 -67.46
C ILE A 40 3.20 -52.27 -68.46
N ASN A 41 4.27 -51.63 -67.97
CA ASN A 41 5.29 -50.99 -68.82
C ASN A 41 6.07 -52.00 -69.67
N ILE A 42 6.36 -53.18 -69.12
CA ILE A 42 7.01 -54.28 -69.84
C ILE A 42 6.06 -54.90 -70.88
N LEU A 43 4.79 -55.11 -70.53
CA LEU A 43 3.81 -55.73 -71.42
C LEU A 43 3.38 -54.82 -72.59
N SER A 44 3.33 -53.50 -72.40
CA SER A 44 2.92 -52.52 -73.41
C SER A 44 3.64 -52.68 -74.77
N PRO A 45 4.99 -52.69 -74.86
CA PRO A 45 5.69 -52.92 -76.12
C PRO A 45 5.55 -54.36 -76.66
N LEU A 46 5.42 -55.37 -75.79
CA LEU A 46 5.27 -56.77 -76.20
C LEU A 46 3.92 -57.03 -76.89
N VAL A 47 2.85 -56.42 -76.38
CA VAL A 47 1.53 -56.48 -77.00
C VAL A 47 1.51 -55.73 -78.33
N LYS A 48 2.15 -54.54 -78.41
CA LYS A 48 2.28 -53.79 -79.68
C LYS A 48 3.01 -54.58 -80.78
N LYS A 49 3.95 -55.45 -80.40
CA LYS A 49 4.68 -56.35 -81.31
C LYS A 49 3.93 -57.66 -81.59
N GLY A 50 2.74 -57.86 -81.03
CA GLY A 50 1.94 -59.09 -81.18
C GLY A 50 2.50 -60.31 -80.43
N ILE A 51 3.47 -60.13 -79.54
CA ILE A 51 4.16 -61.21 -78.81
C ILE A 51 3.31 -61.69 -77.61
N SER A 52 2.51 -60.80 -77.02
CA SER A 52 1.67 -61.12 -75.86
C SER A 52 0.19 -60.80 -76.13
N PRO A 53 -0.77 -61.59 -75.61
CA PRO A 53 -2.19 -61.31 -75.76
C PRO A 53 -2.63 -59.97 -75.12
N TYR A 54 -3.46 -59.21 -75.82
CA TYR A 54 -4.04 -57.96 -75.30
C TYR A 54 -4.87 -58.15 -74.02
N THR A 55 -5.52 -59.32 -73.88
CA THR A 55 -6.29 -59.68 -72.69
C THR A 55 -5.44 -59.71 -71.42
N ASN A 56 -4.19 -60.18 -71.51
CA ASN A 56 -3.27 -60.20 -70.38
C ASN A 56 -2.92 -58.77 -69.92
N PHE A 57 -2.63 -57.87 -70.85
CA PHE A 57 -2.39 -56.46 -70.56
C PHE A 57 -3.61 -55.78 -69.92
N LEU A 58 -4.82 -56.07 -70.43
CA LEU A 58 -6.06 -55.54 -69.87
C LEU A 58 -6.28 -56.02 -68.42
N ASN A 59 -6.04 -57.30 -68.13
CA ASN A 59 -6.16 -57.87 -66.79
C ASN A 59 -5.19 -57.21 -65.80
N LYS A 60 -3.94 -56.95 -66.21
CA LYS A 60 -2.96 -56.22 -65.37
C LYS A 60 -3.37 -54.77 -65.14
N LYS A 61 -3.91 -54.09 -66.16
CA LYS A 61 -4.45 -52.74 -66.01
C LYS A 61 -5.66 -52.68 -65.07
N GLN A 62 -6.56 -53.68 -65.14
CA GLN A 62 -7.67 -53.81 -64.19
C GLN A 62 -7.16 -54.04 -62.75
N ALA A 63 -6.17 -54.92 -62.57
CA ALA A 63 -5.54 -55.14 -61.26
C ALA A 63 -4.92 -53.85 -60.70
N TYR A 64 -4.22 -53.08 -61.54
CA TYR A 64 -3.66 -51.78 -61.15
C TYR A 64 -4.74 -50.80 -60.67
N ILE A 65 -5.85 -50.68 -61.40
CA ILE A 65 -6.96 -49.80 -61.01
C ILE A 65 -7.58 -50.28 -59.70
N LYS A 66 -7.74 -51.59 -59.51
CA LYS A 66 -8.27 -52.17 -58.27
C LYS A 66 -7.39 -51.85 -57.07
N VAL A 67 -6.08 -52.11 -57.17
CA VAL A 67 -5.12 -51.80 -56.09
C VAL A 67 -5.07 -50.29 -55.81
N LYS A 68 -5.17 -49.45 -56.85
CA LYS A 68 -5.25 -47.99 -56.68
C LYS A 68 -6.52 -47.57 -55.93
N SER A 69 -7.66 -48.19 -56.20
CA SER A 69 -8.89 -47.95 -55.43
C SER A 69 -8.72 -48.36 -53.97
N GLU A 70 -8.14 -49.55 -53.71
CA GLU A 70 -7.86 -50.03 -52.36
C GLU A 70 -6.93 -49.07 -51.59
N ILE A 71 -5.93 -48.47 -52.25
CA ILE A 71 -5.07 -47.43 -51.68
C ILE A 71 -5.89 -46.21 -51.26
N ASN A 72 -6.73 -45.67 -52.15
CA ASN A 72 -7.57 -44.51 -51.83
C ASN A 72 -8.51 -44.79 -50.66
N ASP A 73 -9.07 -46.00 -50.56
CA ASP A 73 -9.94 -46.41 -49.45
C ASP A 73 -9.17 -46.45 -48.12
N ILE A 74 -7.92 -46.92 -48.13
CA ILE A 74 -7.03 -46.92 -46.96
C ILE A 74 -6.65 -45.49 -46.56
N GLU A 75 -6.29 -44.63 -47.51
CA GLU A 75 -5.97 -43.21 -47.25
C GLU A 75 -7.16 -42.45 -46.64
N SER A 76 -8.36 -42.68 -47.18
CA SER A 76 -9.61 -42.15 -46.63
C SER A 76 -9.84 -42.63 -45.20
N SER A 77 -9.62 -43.92 -44.94
CA SER A 77 -9.74 -44.50 -43.59
C SER A 77 -8.73 -43.90 -42.61
N ILE A 78 -7.48 -43.65 -43.05
CA ILE A 78 -6.46 -42.97 -42.23
C ILE A 78 -6.90 -41.54 -41.90
N THR A 79 -7.47 -40.83 -42.87
CA THR A 79 -7.93 -39.45 -42.68
C THR A 79 -9.06 -39.39 -41.66
N LEU A 80 -10.09 -40.23 -41.80
CA LEU A 80 -11.20 -40.30 -40.84
C LEU A 80 -10.71 -40.61 -39.41
N LYS A 81 -9.73 -41.50 -39.27
CA LYS A 81 -9.14 -41.83 -37.95
C LYS A 81 -8.34 -40.68 -37.36
N LYS A 82 -7.70 -39.86 -38.18
CA LYS A 82 -7.03 -38.62 -37.71
C LYS A 82 -8.04 -37.59 -37.23
N ASP A 83 -9.14 -37.42 -37.94
CA ASP A 83 -10.24 -36.53 -37.51
C ASP A 83 -10.83 -37.00 -36.18
N ASP A 84 -11.01 -38.32 -36.00
CA ASP A 84 -11.43 -38.92 -34.72
C ASP A 84 -10.45 -38.60 -33.58
N ILE A 85 -9.13 -38.61 -33.84
CA ILE A 85 -8.11 -38.22 -32.85
C ILE A 85 -8.25 -36.75 -32.49
N GLU A 86 -8.43 -35.88 -33.47
CA GLU A 86 -8.59 -34.44 -33.25
C GLU A 86 -9.81 -34.14 -32.37
N LEU A 87 -10.94 -34.81 -32.63
CA LEU A 87 -12.13 -34.73 -31.77
C LEU A 87 -11.84 -35.19 -30.33
N VAL A 88 -11.12 -36.30 -30.16
CA VAL A 88 -10.75 -36.80 -28.83
C VAL A 88 -9.82 -35.82 -28.11
N VAL A 89 -8.89 -35.17 -28.81
CA VAL A 89 -8.00 -34.14 -28.24
C VAL A 89 -8.79 -32.93 -27.78
N ASN A 90 -9.69 -32.42 -28.62
CA ASN A 90 -10.58 -31.29 -28.27
C ASN A 90 -11.44 -31.62 -27.04
N ASP A 91 -11.96 -32.84 -26.94
CA ASP A 91 -12.70 -33.29 -25.76
C ASP A 91 -11.85 -33.32 -24.48
N ILE A 92 -10.58 -33.75 -24.58
CA ILE A 92 -9.64 -33.76 -23.45
C ILE A 92 -9.38 -32.33 -22.98
N GLU A 93 -9.16 -31.40 -23.91
CA GLU A 93 -8.96 -29.99 -23.60
C GLU A 93 -10.19 -29.36 -22.93
N ALA A 94 -11.40 -29.67 -23.44
CA ALA A 94 -12.65 -29.22 -22.83
C ALA A 94 -12.80 -29.71 -21.38
N LEU A 95 -12.51 -30.99 -21.12
CA LEU A 95 -12.53 -31.56 -19.78
C LEU A 95 -11.48 -30.91 -18.86
N ASN A 96 -10.28 -30.63 -19.35
CA ASN A 96 -9.24 -29.94 -18.58
C ASN A 96 -9.67 -28.51 -18.21
N ASN A 97 -10.29 -27.80 -19.15
CA ASN A 97 -10.80 -26.46 -18.90
C ASN A 97 -11.94 -26.46 -17.88
N GLU A 98 -12.89 -27.39 -17.99
CA GLU A 98 -13.97 -27.54 -17.01
C GLU A 98 -13.41 -27.88 -15.61
N LEU A 99 -12.42 -28.78 -15.53
CA LEU A 99 -11.75 -29.09 -14.27
C LEU A 99 -11.11 -27.83 -13.66
N ARG A 100 -10.36 -27.07 -14.47
CA ARG A 100 -9.71 -25.82 -14.03
C ARG A 100 -10.73 -24.79 -13.53
N LEU A 101 -11.85 -24.63 -14.21
CA LEU A 101 -12.93 -23.73 -13.81
C LEU A 101 -13.56 -24.18 -12.48
N SER A 102 -13.84 -25.48 -12.33
CA SER A 102 -14.40 -26.02 -11.08
C SER A 102 -13.47 -25.82 -9.88
N LEU A 103 -12.18 -26.08 -10.05
CA LEU A 103 -11.16 -25.85 -9.02
C LEU A 103 -11.04 -24.37 -8.69
N SER A 104 -11.02 -23.49 -9.70
CA SER A 104 -10.95 -22.04 -9.49
C SER A 104 -12.15 -21.53 -8.69
N LYS A 105 -13.35 -22.08 -8.94
CA LYS A 105 -14.57 -21.76 -8.19
C LYS A 105 -14.49 -22.22 -6.73
N ILE A 106 -14.00 -23.44 -6.48
CA ILE A 106 -13.80 -23.96 -5.12
C ILE A 106 -12.78 -23.12 -4.37
N ILE A 107 -11.64 -22.82 -4.98
CA ILE A 107 -10.58 -21.98 -4.39
C ILE A 107 -11.15 -20.60 -4.04
N SER A 108 -11.86 -19.96 -4.97
CA SER A 108 -12.45 -18.64 -4.73
C SER A 108 -13.46 -18.66 -3.57
N LYS A 109 -14.31 -19.70 -3.50
CA LYS A 109 -15.27 -19.87 -2.39
C LYS A 109 -14.54 -20.04 -1.05
N ASN A 110 -13.53 -20.90 -1.01
CA ASN A 110 -12.77 -21.17 0.22
C ASN A 110 -12.00 -19.92 0.69
N LEU A 111 -11.45 -19.13 -0.24
CA LEU A 111 -10.80 -17.87 0.10
C LEU A 111 -11.79 -16.86 0.68
N GLN A 112 -12.99 -16.76 0.11
CA GLN A 112 -14.04 -15.90 0.64
C GLN A 112 -14.48 -16.34 2.05
N GLU A 113 -14.66 -17.64 2.28
CA GLU A 113 -14.97 -18.19 3.60
C GLU A 113 -13.85 -17.91 4.61
N LEU A 114 -12.59 -18.09 4.21
CA LEU A 114 -11.44 -17.80 5.03
C LEU A 114 -11.38 -16.31 5.43
N GLU A 115 -11.70 -15.40 4.51
CA GLU A 115 -11.74 -13.97 4.79
C GLU A 115 -12.84 -13.60 5.78
N VAL A 116 -14.03 -14.21 5.67
CA VAL A 116 -15.11 -14.06 6.66
C VAL A 116 -14.69 -14.58 8.03
N VAL A 117 -14.05 -15.74 8.10
CA VAL A 117 -13.55 -16.30 9.36
C VAL A 117 -12.47 -15.41 9.97
N ASN A 118 -11.50 -14.95 9.18
CA ASN A 118 -10.42 -14.07 9.66
C ASN A 118 -10.93 -12.71 10.15
N SER A 119 -11.89 -12.12 9.45
CA SER A 119 -12.51 -10.86 9.90
C SER A 119 -13.26 -11.05 11.22
N THR A 120 -14.00 -12.16 11.36
CA THR A 120 -14.68 -12.53 12.61
C THR A 120 -13.67 -12.76 13.75
N LEU A 121 -12.59 -13.48 13.47
CA LEU A 121 -11.51 -13.73 14.43
C LEU A 121 -10.88 -12.42 14.92
N LYS A 122 -10.59 -11.48 14.01
CA LYS A 122 -10.04 -10.17 14.36
C LYS A 122 -11.00 -9.35 15.25
N VAL A 123 -12.31 -9.46 15.02
CA VAL A 123 -13.32 -8.82 15.88
C VAL A 123 -13.31 -9.44 17.27
N ILE A 124 -13.23 -10.78 17.38
CA ILE A 124 -13.16 -11.49 18.66
C ILE A 124 -11.86 -11.16 19.40
N GLU A 125 -10.71 -11.18 18.72
CA GLU A 125 -9.43 -10.77 19.31
C GLU A 125 -9.47 -9.34 19.84
N LYS A 126 -10.12 -8.42 19.12
CA LYS A 126 -10.32 -7.05 19.60
C LYS A 126 -11.19 -7.01 20.85
N GLN A 127 -12.27 -7.79 20.90
CA GLN A 127 -13.13 -7.89 22.09
C GLN A 127 -12.39 -8.47 23.31
N ILE A 128 -11.54 -9.48 23.10
CA ILE A 128 -10.69 -10.04 24.16
C ILE A 128 -9.67 -8.99 24.64
N ASN A 129 -9.02 -8.27 23.73
CA ASN A 129 -8.09 -7.21 24.11
C ASN A 129 -8.77 -6.01 24.81
N GLU A 130 -10.07 -5.81 24.60
CA GLU A 130 -10.88 -4.80 25.29
C GLU A 130 -11.33 -5.25 26.70
N GLU A 131 -11.11 -6.52 27.09
CA GLU A 131 -11.35 -7.01 28.45
C GLU A 131 -10.38 -6.37 29.46
N ASP A 132 -9.12 -6.20 29.06
CA ASP A 132 -8.10 -5.54 29.86
C ASP A 132 -8.08 -4.03 29.56
N ILE A 133 -8.56 -3.23 30.51
CA ILE A 133 -8.67 -1.78 30.35
C ILE A 133 -7.44 -1.09 30.94
N TYR A 134 -6.59 -0.53 30.07
CA TYR A 134 -5.41 0.23 30.46
C TYR A 134 -5.66 1.74 30.44
N SER A 135 -4.95 2.49 31.29
CA SER A 135 -4.99 3.95 31.25
C SER A 135 -4.27 4.47 29.99
N PRO A 136 -4.90 5.34 29.18
CA PRO A 136 -4.24 5.94 28.02
C PRO A 136 -3.24 7.04 28.40
N VAL A 137 -3.31 7.55 29.64
CA VAL A 137 -2.48 8.67 30.12
C VAL A 137 -2.00 8.43 31.54
N ASP A 138 -0.82 8.95 31.86
CA ASP A 138 -0.34 8.99 33.24
C ASP A 138 -1.12 10.05 34.03
N GLY A 139 -1.81 9.60 35.09
CA GLY A 139 -2.77 10.44 35.79
C GLY A 139 -3.19 9.90 37.14
N VAL A 140 -4.17 10.58 37.73
CA VAL A 140 -4.87 10.12 38.94
C VAL A 140 -6.34 9.92 38.59
N ILE A 141 -6.93 8.84 39.09
CA ILE A 141 -8.36 8.57 38.92
C ILE A 141 -9.15 9.57 39.77
N TYR A 142 -9.96 10.39 39.12
CA TYR A 142 -10.79 11.43 39.72
C TYR A 142 -12.21 10.94 40.05
N LYS A 143 -12.80 10.13 39.17
CA LYS A 143 -14.08 9.47 39.41
C LYS A 143 -14.00 8.00 39.03
N ILE A 144 -14.69 7.17 39.81
CA ILE A 144 -14.84 5.74 39.60
C ILE A 144 -16.34 5.44 39.51
N ASN A 145 -16.73 4.70 38.49
CA ASN A 145 -18.06 4.12 38.43
C ASN A 145 -18.15 2.89 39.34
N LYS A 146 -19.06 2.92 40.31
CA LYS A 146 -19.21 1.86 41.32
C LYS A 146 -19.54 0.49 40.69
N SER A 147 -20.28 0.48 39.57
CA SER A 147 -20.59 -0.74 38.84
C SER A 147 -19.37 -1.37 38.19
N ALA A 148 -18.34 -0.59 37.87
CA ALA A 148 -17.09 -1.06 37.26
C ALA A 148 -16.11 -1.70 38.26
N THR A 149 -16.24 -1.44 39.57
CA THR A 149 -15.36 -2.01 40.61
C THR A 149 -16.02 -3.16 41.38
N THR A 150 -17.32 -3.41 41.17
CA THR A 150 -18.04 -4.46 41.89
C THR A 150 -17.93 -5.78 41.12
N HIS A 151 -17.50 -6.85 41.79
CA HIS A 151 -17.44 -8.19 41.19
C HIS A 151 -18.84 -8.65 40.78
N GLY A 152 -19.05 -8.95 39.49
CA GLY A 152 -20.37 -9.27 38.92
C GLY A 152 -21.24 -8.07 38.55
N GLY A 153 -20.70 -6.84 38.62
CA GLY A 153 -21.36 -5.65 38.09
C GLY A 153 -21.44 -5.69 36.56
N VAL A 154 -22.60 -5.35 36.00
CA VAL A 154 -22.81 -5.23 34.54
C VAL A 154 -22.67 -3.77 34.14
N ILE A 155 -21.88 -3.50 33.11
CA ILE A 155 -21.61 -2.16 32.54
C ILE A 155 -22.03 -2.16 31.07
N GLN A 156 -22.70 -1.09 30.63
CA GLN A 156 -23.16 -0.97 29.23
C GLN A 156 -22.09 -0.28 28.36
N ALA A 157 -22.16 -0.53 27.05
CA ALA A 157 -21.38 0.23 26.09
C ALA A 157 -21.77 1.72 26.18
N ALA A 158 -20.77 2.58 26.42
CA ALA A 158 -20.87 4.02 26.71
C ALA A 158 -21.00 4.44 28.18
N ASP A 159 -21.02 3.51 29.13
CA ASP A 159 -20.88 3.89 30.54
C ASP A 159 -19.45 4.41 30.81
N LEU A 160 -19.37 5.56 31.47
CA LEU A 160 -18.09 6.07 31.96
C LEU A 160 -17.58 5.11 33.04
N LEU A 161 -16.38 4.54 32.85
CA LEU A 161 -15.75 3.65 33.84
C LEU A 161 -14.91 4.46 34.83
N PHE A 162 -13.96 5.24 34.31
CA PHE A 162 -13.02 6.03 35.08
C PHE A 162 -12.86 7.42 34.44
N GLU A 163 -12.80 8.46 35.26
CA GLU A 163 -12.38 9.79 34.83
C GLU A 163 -10.94 10.01 35.29
N ILE A 164 -10.00 10.15 34.36
CA ILE A 164 -8.58 10.30 34.68
C ILE A 164 -8.18 11.76 34.49
N LYS A 165 -7.61 12.36 35.53
CA LYS A 165 -6.96 13.67 35.43
C LYS A 165 -5.48 13.47 35.16
N PRO A 166 -4.96 13.93 34.00
CA PRO A 166 -3.54 13.81 33.69
C PRO A 166 -2.69 14.51 34.76
N LYS A 167 -1.53 13.91 35.08
CA LYS A 167 -0.51 14.61 35.87
C LYS A 167 0.23 15.58 34.96
N VAL A 168 -0.33 16.78 34.78
CA VAL A 168 0.36 17.84 34.04
C VAL A 168 1.52 18.37 34.89
N ARG A 169 2.76 18.06 34.48
CA ARG A 169 3.98 18.56 35.12
C ARG A 169 4.47 19.88 34.52
N THR A 170 3.92 20.30 33.38
CA THR A 170 4.34 21.49 32.65
C THR A 170 3.26 22.57 32.76
N MET A 171 3.62 23.72 33.30
CA MET A 171 2.76 24.91 33.37
C MET A 171 3.12 25.88 32.25
N LEU A 172 2.12 26.64 31.80
CA LEU A 172 2.28 27.68 30.79
C LEU A 172 2.10 29.05 31.44
N ALA A 173 3.05 29.95 31.17
CA ALA A 173 3.02 31.33 31.59
C ALA A 173 2.81 32.24 30.38
N ASP A 174 1.82 33.12 30.48
CA ASP A 174 1.56 34.17 29.49
C ASP A 174 2.39 35.42 29.82
N VAL A 175 3.34 35.75 28.96
CA VAL A 175 4.22 36.92 29.12
C VAL A 175 4.03 37.91 27.98
N LYS A 176 4.12 39.19 28.32
CA LYS A 176 4.01 40.31 27.38
C LYS A 176 5.39 40.85 27.07
N ILE A 177 5.71 41.00 25.78
CA ILE A 177 6.95 41.66 25.36
C ILE A 177 6.64 42.91 24.53
N LEU A 178 7.56 43.88 24.58
CA LEU A 178 7.47 45.08 23.76
C LEU A 178 7.95 44.79 22.32
N PRO A 179 7.32 45.39 21.28
CA PRO A 179 7.70 45.20 19.88
C PRO A 179 9.20 45.41 19.59
N LYS A 180 9.85 46.33 20.31
CA LYS A 180 11.29 46.62 20.17
C LYS A 180 12.23 45.45 20.51
N TYR A 181 11.72 44.39 21.13
CA TYR A 181 12.48 43.20 21.51
C TYR A 181 12.01 41.93 20.78
N ARG A 182 11.05 42.05 19.85
CA ARG A 182 10.47 40.90 19.14
C ARG A 182 11.47 40.17 18.25
N ASP A 183 12.45 40.91 17.71
CA ASP A 183 13.52 40.43 16.85
C ASP A 183 14.63 39.66 17.59
N GLN A 184 14.65 39.72 18.92
CA GLN A 184 15.70 39.14 19.75
C GLN A 184 15.30 37.84 20.47
N ILE A 185 14.04 37.41 20.33
CA ILE A 185 13.53 36.21 20.99
C ILE A 185 13.05 35.16 19.99
N TYR A 186 13.38 33.90 20.25
CA TYR A 186 13.02 32.77 19.40
C TYR A 186 12.27 31.69 20.18
N VAL A 187 11.48 30.89 19.47
CA VAL A 187 10.89 29.66 20.04
C VAL A 187 12.03 28.71 20.44
N ASP A 188 11.83 27.93 21.49
CA ASP A 188 12.80 27.02 22.13
C ASP A 188 13.98 27.71 22.84
N GLU A 189 13.96 29.04 23.00
CA GLU A 189 14.99 29.75 23.75
C GLU A 189 14.82 29.56 25.26
N ALA A 190 15.95 29.43 25.97
CA ALA A 190 15.97 29.26 27.42
C ALA A 190 15.66 30.57 28.14
N VAL A 191 14.69 30.53 29.04
CA VAL A 191 14.20 31.67 29.80
C VAL A 191 14.23 31.37 31.28
N LYS A 192 14.65 32.34 32.07
CA LYS A 192 14.48 32.27 33.53
C LYS A 192 13.14 32.91 33.89
N LEU A 193 12.23 32.11 34.46
CA LEU A 193 10.92 32.55 34.87
C LEU A 193 10.87 32.69 36.40
N ASP A 194 10.70 33.92 36.88
CA ASP A 194 10.58 34.23 38.30
C ASP A 194 9.10 34.42 38.65
N VAL A 195 8.55 33.53 39.47
CA VAL A 195 7.14 33.61 39.89
C VAL A 195 7.05 34.38 41.21
N GLN A 196 6.26 35.46 41.23
CA GLN A 196 6.04 36.27 42.42
C GLN A 196 4.81 35.76 43.19
N SER A 197 4.97 35.51 44.50
CA SER A 197 3.89 35.12 45.40
C SER A 197 3.59 36.22 46.41
N ILE A 198 2.31 36.54 46.60
CA ILE A 198 1.86 37.50 47.61
C ILE A 198 1.97 36.91 49.03
N ILE A 199 1.81 35.60 49.17
CA ILE A 199 1.71 34.91 50.47
C ILE A 199 3.09 34.48 51.00
N GLN A 200 4.06 34.25 50.11
CA GLN A 200 5.44 33.92 50.47
C GLN A 200 6.39 34.98 49.93
N PRO A 201 7.15 35.70 50.78
CA PRO A 201 8.06 36.77 50.33
C PRO A 201 9.32 36.27 49.60
N LYS A 202 9.32 35.03 49.08
CA LYS A 202 10.42 34.44 48.31
C LYS A 202 10.03 34.35 46.84
N ILE A 203 10.81 35.01 45.99
CA ILE A 203 10.77 34.81 44.54
C ILE A 203 11.33 33.42 44.23
N LYS A 204 10.58 32.62 43.48
CA LYS A 204 11.05 31.31 43.03
C LYS A 204 11.28 31.30 41.52
N SER A 205 12.49 30.92 41.13
CA SER A 205 12.94 30.85 39.75
C SER A 205 12.73 29.44 39.17
N TYR A 206 12.24 29.39 37.93
CA TYR A 206 12.11 28.20 37.11
C TYR A 206 12.95 28.35 35.85
N ASN A 207 13.59 27.26 35.44
CA ASN A 207 14.14 27.15 34.10
C ASN A 207 12.98 26.84 33.16
N ALA A 208 12.80 27.67 32.16
CA ALA A 208 11.67 27.65 31.26
C ALA A 208 12.12 27.77 29.80
N THR A 209 11.24 27.44 28.87
CA THR A 209 11.48 27.56 27.43
C THR A 209 10.34 28.30 26.75
N ILE A 210 10.65 29.09 25.72
CA ILE A 210 9.61 29.74 24.92
C ILE A 210 8.93 28.69 24.05
N ASP A 211 7.65 28.40 24.34
CA ASP A 211 6.85 27.43 23.60
C ASP A 211 6.24 28.06 22.34
N ASN A 212 5.73 29.28 22.46
CA ASN A 212 5.09 29.96 21.33
C ASN A 212 5.22 31.46 21.44
N ILE A 213 5.33 32.13 20.28
CA ILE A 213 5.26 33.59 20.22
C ILE A 213 4.20 33.96 19.18
N SER A 214 3.20 34.72 19.61
CA SER A 214 2.11 35.15 18.75
C SER A 214 2.66 35.95 17.55
N PRO A 215 2.15 35.72 16.33
CA PRO A 215 2.57 36.45 15.14
C PRO A 215 2.09 37.91 15.16
N ASP A 216 0.98 38.21 15.85
CA ASP A 216 0.34 39.51 15.87
C ASP A 216 0.56 40.25 17.21
N SER A 217 0.71 41.56 17.14
CA SER A 217 0.72 42.43 18.32
C SER A 217 -0.70 42.86 18.69
N TYR A 218 -1.01 42.95 19.97
CA TYR A 218 -2.26 43.51 20.47
C TYR A 218 -2.03 44.82 21.22
N GLU A 219 -3.03 45.68 21.24
CA GLU A 219 -3.02 46.97 21.95
C GLU A 219 -3.63 46.81 23.34
N GLU A 220 -2.96 47.39 24.34
CA GLU A 220 -3.45 47.44 25.71
C GLU A 220 -3.35 48.88 26.24
N ASN A 221 -4.44 49.36 26.84
CA ASN A 221 -4.48 50.69 27.44
C ASN A 221 -4.05 50.60 28.91
N THR A 222 -2.80 50.97 29.17
CA THR A 222 -2.27 51.09 30.54
C THR A 222 -2.17 52.56 30.89
N GLY A 223 -3.01 53.03 31.81
CA GLY A 223 -2.92 54.39 32.36
C GLY A 223 -3.17 55.53 31.36
N GLY A 224 -3.95 55.31 30.30
CA GLY A 224 -4.29 56.32 29.29
C GLY A 224 -3.34 56.39 28.09
N THR A 225 -2.32 55.52 28.04
CA THR A 225 -1.44 55.36 26.88
C THR A 225 -1.71 54.02 26.20
N ILE A 226 -1.93 54.04 24.89
CA ILE A 226 -2.06 52.83 24.08
C ILE A 226 -0.66 52.29 23.81
N GLN A 227 -0.36 51.09 24.30
CA GLN A 227 0.90 50.41 24.07
C GLN A 227 0.66 49.04 23.43
N ARG A 228 1.51 48.69 22.45
CA ARG A 228 1.45 47.40 21.76
C ARG A 228 2.33 46.38 22.46
N TYR A 229 1.85 45.14 22.53
CA TYR A 229 2.57 44.00 23.07
C TYR A 229 2.45 42.77 22.16
N TYR A 230 3.46 41.90 22.16
CA TYR A 230 3.33 40.54 21.66
C TYR A 230 3.13 39.57 22.82
N LYS A 231 2.29 38.56 22.60
CA LYS A 231 2.06 37.47 23.55
C LYS A 231 3.11 36.38 23.35
N VAL A 232 3.80 36.01 24.43
CA VAL A 232 4.76 34.90 24.47
C VAL A 232 4.25 33.87 25.47
N ILE A 233 4.15 32.61 25.05
CA ILE A 233 3.82 31.48 25.91
C ILE A 233 5.13 30.82 26.32
N ILE A 234 5.34 30.72 27.62
CA ILE A 234 6.54 30.13 28.21
C ILE A 234 6.15 28.87 28.96
N ALA A 235 6.75 27.74 28.59
CA ALA A 235 6.54 26.45 29.25
C ALA A 235 7.61 26.23 30.32
N PHE A 236 7.20 25.76 31.50
CA PHE A 236 8.12 25.42 32.59
C PHE A 236 7.61 24.21 33.36
N ASP A 237 8.55 23.36 33.77
CA ASP A 237 8.23 22.17 34.55
C ASP A 237 8.20 22.49 36.04
N VAL A 238 7.21 21.94 36.72
CA VAL A 238 6.96 22.13 38.15
C VAL A 238 6.92 20.80 38.89
N ASN A 239 7.51 20.79 40.08
CA ASN A 239 7.48 19.64 40.97
C ASN A 239 6.13 19.52 41.70
N GLU A 240 5.78 18.33 42.20
CA GLU A 240 4.49 18.09 42.89
C GLU A 240 4.28 19.02 44.11
N ASP A 241 5.35 19.43 44.80
CA ASP A 241 5.27 20.40 45.91
C ASP A 241 4.94 21.82 45.44
N ASP A 242 5.34 22.18 44.22
CA ASP A 242 5.12 23.52 43.66
C ASP A 242 3.70 23.71 43.16
N LEU A 243 3.08 22.64 42.67
CA LEU A 243 1.66 22.62 42.28
C LEU A 243 0.71 23.01 43.41
N ARG A 244 1.13 22.86 44.68
CA ARG A 244 0.28 23.18 45.84
C ARG A 244 0.02 24.67 45.98
N TRP A 245 1.04 25.50 45.78
CA TRP A 245 0.97 26.94 46.01
C TRP A 245 0.92 27.76 44.72
N LEU A 246 1.38 27.23 43.58
CA LEU A 246 1.16 27.85 42.27
C LEU A 246 -0.33 27.85 41.93
N LYS A 247 -0.85 28.99 41.50
CA LYS A 247 -2.24 29.19 41.10
C LYS A 247 -2.29 30.05 39.83
N PRO A 248 -3.25 29.80 38.91
CA PRO A 248 -3.45 30.68 37.76
C PRO A 248 -3.69 32.12 38.20
N GLY A 249 -3.12 33.09 37.46
CA GLY A 249 -3.26 34.52 37.72
C GLY A 249 -2.14 35.15 38.56
N MET A 250 -1.14 34.38 38.98
CA MET A 250 0.06 34.92 39.61
C MET A 250 0.90 35.73 38.61
N THR A 251 1.56 36.78 39.10
CA THR A 251 2.48 37.59 38.30
C THR A 251 3.80 36.85 38.13
N VAL A 252 4.32 36.88 36.91
CA VAL A 252 5.57 36.24 36.53
C VAL A 252 6.46 37.25 35.81
N ASP A 253 7.75 37.21 36.11
CA ASP A 253 8.77 37.96 35.40
C ASP A 253 9.64 36.99 34.62
N ALA A 254 9.74 37.20 33.31
CA ALA A 254 10.58 36.38 32.44
C ALA A 254 11.83 37.16 32.03
N SER A 255 12.99 36.57 32.26
CA SER A 255 14.29 37.11 31.85
C SER A 255 14.90 36.22 30.78
N VAL A 256 15.04 36.77 29.57
CA VAL A 256 15.70 36.11 28.43
C VAL A 256 17.09 36.71 28.29
N ILE A 257 18.12 35.87 28.12
CA ILE A 257 19.49 36.33 27.90
C ILE A 257 19.69 36.50 26.39
N THR A 258 19.44 37.69 25.87
CA THR A 258 19.59 37.98 24.45
C THR A 258 21.03 38.41 24.13
N GLY A 259 21.76 37.53 23.43
CA GLY A 259 23.11 37.82 22.91
C GLY A 259 24.24 37.90 23.96
N LYS A 260 25.47 37.68 23.52
CA LYS A 260 26.70 37.94 24.30
C LYS A 260 27.38 39.17 23.70
N HIS A 261 27.07 40.35 24.21
CA HIS A 261 27.78 41.56 23.80
C HIS A 261 29.13 41.64 24.50
N SER A 262 30.19 41.88 23.73
CA SER A 262 31.49 42.25 24.31
C SER A 262 31.39 43.67 24.87
N ILE A 263 32.01 43.94 26.02
CA ILE A 263 32.06 45.29 26.61
C ILE A 263 32.60 46.32 25.60
N MET A 264 33.55 45.90 24.78
CA MET A 264 34.14 46.73 23.72
C MET A 264 33.10 47.12 22.66
N GLU A 265 32.20 46.20 22.31
CA GLU A 265 31.13 46.43 21.33
C GLU A 265 30.08 47.40 21.86
N TYR A 266 29.75 47.33 23.16
CA TYR A 266 28.83 48.27 23.79
C TYR A 266 29.39 49.70 23.81
N LEU A 267 30.69 49.85 24.10
CA LEU A 267 31.39 51.14 24.11
C LEU A 267 31.54 51.76 22.70
N LEU A 268 31.74 50.93 21.66
CA LEU A 268 31.92 51.40 20.29
C LEU A 268 30.59 51.58 19.52
N SER A 269 29.50 50.98 20.00
CA SER A 269 28.18 51.06 19.34
C SER A 269 27.65 52.48 19.08
N PRO A 270 27.84 53.49 19.95
CA PRO A 270 27.34 54.85 19.71
C PRO A 270 28.15 55.55 18.61
N LEU A 271 29.46 55.26 18.53
CA LEU A 271 30.36 55.83 17.53
C LEU A 271 30.01 55.29 16.13
N MET A 272 29.76 53.98 16.00
CA MET A 272 29.41 53.37 14.72
C MET A 272 28.03 53.83 14.22
N LYS A 273 27.01 53.90 15.10
CA LYS A 273 25.67 54.40 14.73
C LYS A 273 25.65 55.86 14.31
N GLY A 274 26.53 56.68 14.89
CA GLY A 274 26.67 58.11 14.53
C GLY A 274 27.26 58.30 13.14
N VAL A 275 28.23 57.46 12.74
CA VAL A 275 28.85 57.50 11.41
C VAL A 275 27.85 57.07 10.34
N ASP A 276 27.13 55.97 10.54
CA ASP A 276 26.15 55.48 9.55
C ASP A 276 24.98 56.47 9.34
N LYS A 277 24.53 57.17 10.39
CA LYS A 277 23.49 58.20 10.25
C LYS A 277 23.99 59.51 9.63
N ALA A 278 25.27 59.85 9.80
CA ALA A 278 25.85 61.07 9.26
C ALA A 278 26.23 60.97 7.77
N PHE A 279 26.50 59.74 7.28
CA PHE A 279 26.85 59.47 5.88
C PHE A 279 25.70 58.92 5.03
N SER A 280 24.51 58.75 5.60
CA SER A 280 23.32 58.38 4.83
C SER A 280 22.68 59.63 4.24
N GLU A 281 22.76 59.78 2.92
CA GLU A 281 22.05 60.80 2.16
C GLU A 281 20.54 60.71 2.47
N PRO A 282 19.86 61.83 2.82
CA PRO A 282 18.40 61.81 2.89
C PRO A 282 17.88 61.50 1.50
N VAL A 283 17.09 60.41 1.37
CA VAL A 283 16.48 60.00 0.11
C VAL A 283 15.77 61.20 -0.52
N ASN A 284 16.30 61.67 -1.66
CA ASN A 284 15.70 62.75 -2.44
C ASN A 284 14.38 62.24 -3.02
N THR A 285 13.28 62.53 -2.34
CA THR A 285 11.94 62.32 -2.88
C THR A 285 11.68 63.39 -3.94
N LYS A 286 12.14 63.13 -5.17
CA LYS A 286 11.62 63.81 -6.36
C LYS A 286 10.09 63.66 -6.33
N ARG A 287 9.39 64.76 -6.06
CA ARG A 287 7.95 64.89 -6.35
C ARG A 287 7.76 64.60 -7.84
N LEU A 288 7.17 63.46 -8.14
CA LEU A 288 6.43 63.26 -9.38
C LEU A 288 5.05 63.90 -9.13
N ASP A 289 4.90 65.16 -9.50
CA ASP A 289 3.58 65.67 -9.87
C ASP A 289 3.43 65.40 -11.37
N THR A 290 2.37 64.69 -11.73
CA THR A 290 1.76 64.79 -13.05
C THR A 290 0.45 65.55 -12.89
N PRO A 291 0.12 66.51 -13.76
CA PRO A 291 0.94 67.55 -14.38
C PRO A 291 1.00 68.86 -13.57
#